data_AF-A0A1M7PP31-F1
#
_entry.id   AF-A0A1M7PP31-F1
#
_cell.length_a   1.000
_cell.length_b   1.000
_cell.length_c   1.000
_cell.angle_alpha   90.00
_cell.angle_beta   90.00
_cell.angle_gamma   90.00
#
_symmetry.space_group_name_H-M   'P 1'
#
loop_
_entity.id
_entity.type
_entity.pdbx_description
1 polymer ?
#
loop_
_entity_poly.entity_id
_entity_poly.type
_entity_poly.pdbx_seq_one_letter_code
_entity_poly.pdbx_strand_id
1 'polypeptide(L)'
;MILKNDAVFELQLPKINKNSTEEKWDKRVSDYENYVKEYITHYKKSLKGNFNSLSKYPYMKIKWEALGMKLDKAQKKELLTNKQIKKVLKTQLKIVTICCE
;
A
#
# COMPACT_ATOMS: atom_id res chain seq x y z
N MET A 1 18.37 -15.22 -55.38
CA MET A 1 18.72 -15.97 -54.16
C MET A 1 18.14 -15.21 -52.99
N ILE A 2 17.08 -15.74 -52.37
CA ILE A 2 16.35 -15.10 -51.26
C ILE A 2 17.16 -15.37 -49.99
N LEU A 3 17.53 -14.32 -49.27
CA LEU A 3 17.92 -14.43 -47.86
C LEU A 3 16.98 -13.54 -47.05
N LYS A 4 15.90 -14.16 -46.57
CA LYS A 4 15.15 -13.69 -45.41
C LYS A 4 15.94 -14.11 -44.18
N ASN A 5 16.16 -13.20 -43.25
CA ASN A 5 16.47 -13.55 -41.86
C ASN A 5 15.84 -12.50 -40.96
N ASP A 6 14.54 -12.71 -40.73
CA ASP A 6 13.78 -12.10 -39.66
C ASP A 6 14.13 -12.82 -38.36
N ALA A 7 14.69 -12.10 -37.40
CA ALA A 7 14.75 -12.52 -36.01
C ALA A 7 14.56 -11.30 -35.11
N VAL A 8 13.35 -10.74 -35.15
CA VAL A 8 12.86 -9.87 -34.07
C VAL A 8 12.58 -10.80 -32.88
N PHE A 9 13.43 -10.71 -31.86
CA PHE A 9 13.22 -11.37 -30.58
C PHE A 9 12.05 -10.70 -29.87
N GLU A 10 10.83 -11.19 -30.13
CA GLU A 10 9.65 -10.80 -29.37
C GLU A 10 9.79 -11.30 -27.94
N LEU A 11 10.12 -10.38 -27.04
CA LEU A 11 9.96 -10.57 -25.60
C LEU A 11 8.47 -10.83 -25.33
N GLN A 12 8.09 -12.10 -25.22
CA GLN A 12 6.78 -12.50 -24.70
C GLN A 12 6.72 -12.07 -23.22
N LEU A 13 6.23 -10.85 -22.98
CA LEU A 13 5.81 -10.43 -21.65
C LEU A 13 4.74 -11.42 -21.17
N PRO A 14 4.90 -12.06 -19.99
CA PRO A 14 3.90 -12.98 -19.49
C PRO A 14 2.56 -12.25 -19.42
N LYS A 15 1.48 -12.89 -19.92
CA LYS A 15 0.12 -12.38 -19.81
C LYS A 15 -0.17 -12.12 -18.33
N ILE A 16 -0.01 -10.87 -17.89
CA ILE A 16 -0.37 -10.44 -16.55
C ILE A 16 -1.87 -10.67 -16.45
N ASN A 17 -2.28 -11.65 -15.66
CA ASN A 17 -3.67 -11.82 -15.31
C ASN A 17 -4.07 -10.61 -14.47
N LYS A 18 -4.59 -9.57 -15.13
CA LYS A 18 -4.94 -8.26 -14.52
C LYS A 18 -5.73 -8.46 -13.22
N ASN A 19 -6.60 -9.46 -13.18
CA ASN A 19 -7.47 -9.76 -12.06
C ASN A 19 -6.70 -10.15 -10.79
N SER A 20 -5.65 -10.97 -10.89
CA SER A 20 -4.87 -11.40 -9.71
C SER A 20 -3.94 -10.31 -9.17
N THR A 21 -3.52 -9.39 -10.04
CA THR A 21 -2.66 -8.26 -9.66
C THR A 21 -3.49 -7.19 -8.95
N GLU A 22 -4.69 -6.89 -9.43
CA GLU A 22 -5.59 -5.93 -8.79
C GLU A 22 -6.04 -6.40 -7.40
N GLU A 23 -6.44 -7.67 -7.25
CA GLU A 23 -6.85 -8.24 -5.96
C GLU A 23 -5.73 -8.19 -4.92
N LYS A 24 -4.48 -8.48 -5.33
CA LYS A 24 -3.30 -8.37 -4.47
C LYS A 24 -3.12 -6.95 -3.92
N TRP A 25 -3.31 -5.94 -4.76
CA TRP A 25 -3.16 -4.54 -4.34
C TRP A 25 -4.34 -4.06 -3.51
N ASP A 26 -5.56 -4.53 -3.81
CA ASP A 26 -6.73 -4.27 -2.99
C ASP A 26 -6.54 -4.78 -1.56
N LYS A 27 -6.03 -6.01 -1.41
CA LYS A 27 -5.69 -6.55 -0.09
C LYS A 27 -4.64 -5.70 0.63
N ARG A 28 -3.56 -5.30 -0.06
CA ARG A 28 -2.51 -4.47 0.56
C ARG A 28 -2.98 -3.09 0.97
N VAL A 29 -3.86 -2.47 0.18
CA VAL A 29 -4.48 -1.19 0.53
C VAL A 29 -5.41 -1.35 1.73
N SER A 30 -6.17 -2.45 1.80
CA SER A 30 -7.02 -2.78 2.96
C SER A 30 -6.21 -3.00 4.23
N ASP A 31 -5.14 -3.81 4.15
CA ASP A 31 -4.24 -4.05 5.28
C ASP A 31 -3.59 -2.75 5.78
N TYR A 32 -3.14 -1.90 4.85
CA TYR A 32 -2.61 -0.57 5.16
C TYR A 32 -3.64 0.28 5.92
N GLU A 33 -4.87 0.35 5.43
CA GLU A 33 -5.94 1.10 6.08
C GLU A 33 -6.24 0.55 7.49
N ASN A 34 -6.25 -0.77 7.66
CA ASN A 34 -6.51 -1.41 8.95
C ASN A 34 -5.41 -1.13 9.97
N TYR A 35 -4.13 -1.25 9.58
CA TYR A 35 -3.03 -0.89 10.49
C TYR A 35 -3.06 0.58 10.88
N VAL A 36 -3.48 1.48 9.99
CA VAL A 36 -3.66 2.90 10.32
C VAL A 36 -4.81 3.11 11.30
N LYS A 37 -5.95 2.42 11.12
CA LYS A 37 -7.08 2.47 12.07
C LYS A 37 -6.68 1.97 13.45
N GLU A 38 -5.96 0.85 13.52
CA GLU A 38 -5.46 0.31 14.79
C GLU A 38 -4.42 1.23 15.43
N TYR A 39 -3.52 1.81 14.64
CA TYR A 39 -2.58 2.83 15.12
C TYR A 39 -3.31 4.00 15.78
N ILE A 40 -4.27 4.61 15.07
CA ILE A 40 -5.06 5.74 15.59
C ILE A 40 -5.79 5.36 16.88
N THR A 41 -6.39 4.17 16.91
CA THR A 41 -7.16 3.70 18.05
C THR A 41 -6.27 3.52 19.29
N HIS A 42 -5.12 2.88 19.13
CA HIS A 42 -4.18 2.67 20.22
C HIS A 42 -3.46 3.96 20.63
N TYR A 43 -3.12 4.83 19.68
CA TYR A 43 -2.55 6.15 19.96
C TYR A 43 -3.49 6.99 20.83
N LYS A 44 -4.76 7.12 20.46
CA LYS A 44 -5.75 7.87 21.26
C LYS A 44 -5.94 7.27 22.66
N LYS A 45 -5.87 5.94 22.79
CA LYS A 45 -5.96 5.26 24.09
C LYS A 45 -4.69 5.46 24.93
N SER A 46 -3.51 5.48 24.32
CA SER A 46 -2.25 5.70 25.04
C SER A 46 -2.15 7.10 25.61
N LEU A 47 -2.68 8.12 24.90
CA LEU A 47 -2.79 9.49 25.42
C LEU A 47 -3.65 9.57 26.69
N LYS A 48 -4.56 8.60 26.91
CA LYS A 48 -5.40 8.48 28.10
C LYS A 48 -4.79 7.58 29.19
N GLY A 49 -3.50 7.26 29.11
CA GLY A 49 -2.78 6.43 30.09
C GLY A 49 -2.96 4.91 29.90
N ASN A 50 -3.50 4.43 28.78
CA ASN A 50 -3.64 2.99 28.54
C ASN A 50 -2.29 2.35 28.16
N PHE A 51 -1.61 1.72 29.12
CA PHE A 51 -0.29 1.09 28.92
C PHE A 51 -0.27 -0.02 27.85
N ASN A 52 -1.33 -0.82 27.75
CA ASN A 52 -1.45 -1.83 26.68
C ASN A 52 -1.48 -1.20 25.29
N SER A 53 -2.06 -0.01 25.16
CA SER A 53 -2.11 0.72 23.90
C SER A 53 -0.81 1.47 23.64
N LEU A 54 -0.14 1.97 24.70
CA LEU A 54 1.18 2.59 24.65
C LEU A 54 2.22 1.66 24.01
N SER A 55 2.16 0.36 24.30
CA SER A 55 3.04 -0.63 23.68
C SER A 55 2.60 -1.08 22.28
N LYS A 56 1.30 -1.00 21.95
CA LYS A 56 0.74 -1.48 20.67
C LYS A 56 0.80 -0.48 19.54
N TYR A 57 0.55 0.82 19.79
CA TYR A 57 0.52 1.79 18.70
C TYR A 57 1.86 1.88 17.92
N PRO A 58 3.05 1.77 18.54
CA PRO A 58 4.32 1.79 17.81
C PRO A 58 4.45 0.62 16.84
N TYR A 59 3.98 -0.57 17.24
CA TYR A 59 3.96 -1.74 16.35
C TYR A 59 3.07 -1.53 15.13
N MET A 60 1.87 -0.97 15.33
CA MET A 60 0.97 -0.64 14.22
C MET A 60 1.57 0.41 13.29
N LYS A 61 2.30 1.38 13.86
CA LYS A 61 3.03 2.41 13.10
C LYS A 61 4.01 1.79 12.12
N ILE A 62 4.90 0.93 12.61
CA ILE A 62 5.90 0.24 11.80
C ILE A 62 5.24 -0.57 10.67
N LYS A 63 4.12 -1.26 10.96
CA LYS A 63 3.41 -2.06 9.96
C LYS A 63 2.82 -1.22 8.84
N TRP A 64 2.12 -0.12 9.15
CA TRP A 64 1.54 0.70 8.10
C TRP A 64 2.59 1.49 7.34
N GLU A 65 3.67 1.97 7.97
CA GLU A 65 4.78 2.66 7.28
C GLU A 65 5.45 1.72 6.26
N ALA A 66 5.74 0.47 6.66
CA ALA A 66 6.32 -0.52 5.77
C ALA A 66 5.40 -0.88 4.58
N LEU A 67 4.08 -0.92 4.79
CA LEU A 67 3.11 -1.08 3.70
C LEU A 67 3.01 0.17 2.82
N GLY A 68 3.03 1.35 3.42
CA GLY A 68 3.02 2.64 2.72
C GLY A 68 4.19 2.75 1.74
N MET A 69 5.40 2.38 2.17
CA MET A 69 6.57 2.32 1.28
C MET A 69 6.40 1.34 0.11
N LYS A 70 5.73 0.19 0.33
CA LYS A 70 5.44 -0.77 -0.74
C LYS A 70 4.39 -0.23 -1.71
N LEU A 71 3.40 0.50 -1.22
CA LEU A 71 2.36 1.12 -2.03
C LEU A 71 2.90 2.29 -2.84
N ASP A 72 3.79 3.13 -2.27
CA ASP A 72 4.49 4.19 -3.00
C ASP A 72 5.32 3.63 -4.17
N LYS A 73 6.10 2.56 -3.91
CA LYS A 73 6.84 1.85 -4.97
C LYS A 73 5.93 1.26 -6.04
N ALA A 74 4.73 0.80 -5.67
CA ALA A 74 3.75 0.26 -6.61
C ALA A 74 3.11 1.37 -7.46
N GLN A 75 2.78 2.49 -6.84
CA GLN A 75 2.23 3.67 -7.50
C GLN A 75 3.22 4.23 -8.53
N LYS A 76 4.50 4.35 -8.18
CA LYS A 76 5.58 4.79 -9.10
C LYS A 76 5.78 3.87 -10.31
N LYS A 77 5.34 2.62 -10.20
CA LYS A 77 5.35 1.62 -11.29
C LYS A 77 4.00 1.48 -11.98
N GLU A 78 3.06 2.38 -11.69
CA GLU A 78 1.69 2.38 -12.25
C GLU A 78 0.93 1.06 -12.01
N LEU A 79 1.24 0.37 -10.91
CA LEU A 79 0.61 -0.91 -10.56
C LEU A 79 -0.67 -0.75 -9.75
N LEU A 80 -1.01 0.47 -9.34
CA LEU A 80 -2.21 0.77 -8.56
C LEU A 80 -3.26 1.45 -9.41
N THR A 81 -4.53 1.12 -9.16
CA THR A 81 -5.65 1.82 -9.77
C THR A 81 -5.89 3.18 -9.10
N ASN A 82 -6.57 4.10 -9.79
CA ASN A 82 -6.97 5.40 -9.22
C ASN A 82 -7.79 5.25 -7.93
N LYS A 83 -8.64 4.21 -7.84
CA LYS A 83 -9.44 3.91 -6.65
C LYS A 83 -8.54 3.53 -5.47
N GLN A 84 -7.50 2.73 -5.71
CA GLN A 84 -6.53 2.33 -4.69
C GLN A 84 -5.69 3.53 -4.23
N ILE A 85 -5.17 4.34 -5.17
CA ILE A 85 -4.40 5.56 -4.86
C ILE A 85 -5.23 6.52 -4.00
N LYS A 86 -6.50 6.78 -4.38
CA LYS A 86 -7.39 7.67 -3.62
C LYS A 86 -7.61 7.18 -2.19
N LYS A 87 -7.73 5.86 -1.97
CA LYS A 87 -7.84 5.28 -0.62
C LYS A 87 -6.57 5.48 0.20
N VAL A 88 -5.39 5.28 -0.41
CA VAL A 88 -4.09 5.50 0.25
C VAL A 88 -3.95 6.96 0.68
N LEU A 89 -4.18 7.91 -0.23
CA LEU A 89 -4.11 9.35 0.06
C LEU A 89 -5.10 9.76 1.16
N LYS A 90 -6.35 9.30 1.08
CA LYS A 90 -7.36 9.57 2.12
C LYS A 90 -6.92 9.05 3.50
N THR A 91 -6.24 7.92 3.53
CA THR A 91 -5.73 7.33 4.77
C THR A 91 -4.52 8.09 5.31
N GLN A 92 -3.60 8.53 4.44
CA GLN A 92 -2.47 9.40 4.83
C GLN A 92 -2.96 10.72 5.42
N LEU A 93 -3.96 11.36 4.79
CA LEU A 93 -4.54 12.60 5.29
C LEU A 93 -5.10 12.44 6.71
N LYS A 94 -5.81 11.33 6.99
CA LYS A 94 -6.33 11.04 8.35
C LYS A 94 -5.21 10.99 9.39
N ILE A 95 -4.06 10.43 9.05
CA ILE A 95 -2.91 10.34 9.98
C ILE A 95 -2.36 11.74 10.27
N VAL A 96 -2.16 12.55 9.23
CA VAL A 96 -1.66 13.91 9.36
C VAL A 96 -2.59 14.75 10.23
N THR A 97 -3.90 14.71 9.97
CA THR A 97 -4.89 15.41 10.81
C THR A 97 -4.78 15.01 12.27
N ILE A 98 -4.62 13.73 12.59
CA ILE A 98 -4.60 13.24 13.99
C ILE A 98 -3.27 13.51 14.71
N CYS A 99 -2.15 13.55 13.97
CA CYS A 99 -0.82 13.74 14.58
C CYS A 99 -0.38 15.21 14.62
N CYS A 100 -1.03 16.09 13.87
CA CYS A 100 -0.70 17.52 13.76
C CYS A 100 -1.79 18.45 14.33
N GLU A 101 -2.83 17.88 14.94
CA GLU A 101 -3.76 18.59 15.86
C GLU A 101 -3.15 18.66 17.27
#